data_AF-A0A2S6XAE9-F1
#
_entry.id   AF-A0A2S6XAE9-F1
#
_cell.length_a   1.000
_cell.length_b   1.000
_cell.length_c   1.000
_cell.angle_alpha   90.00
_cell.angle_beta   90.00
_cell.angle_gamma   90.00
#
_symmetry.space_group_name_H-M   'P 1'
#
loop_
_entity.id
_entity.type
_entity.pdbx_description
1 polymer ?
#
loop_
_entity_poly.entity_id
_entity_poly.type
_entity_poly.pdbx_seq_one_letter_code
_entity_poly.pdbx_strand_id
1 'polypeptide(L)'
;MSLPHILLTDSQSHLLAELLLAPLPVREGSSRGPEVNEEDSAARGLDHDTTLVDLSRLIAFGLVVHEAGSVQVTDLGMAVHYEKQLGVAQSHLGDVVRFATAVEGSHPRLAQTLRLLAQGEISLRTAVTDAVSTEQGG
;
A
#
# COMPACT_ATOMS: atom_id res chain seq x y z
N MET A 1 10.48 7.67 -18.27
CA MET A 1 11.03 8.71 -17.37
C MET A 1 11.07 8.11 -15.97
N SER A 2 12.15 8.29 -15.22
CA SER A 2 12.22 7.78 -13.83
C SER A 2 11.30 8.62 -12.96
N LEU A 3 10.52 7.98 -12.07
CA LEU A 3 9.79 8.71 -11.03
C LEU A 3 10.78 9.38 -10.08
N PRO A 4 10.47 10.60 -9.57
CA PRO A 4 11.29 11.23 -8.55
C PRO A 4 11.25 10.36 -7.29
N HIS A 5 12.43 10.06 -6.72
CA HIS A 5 12.49 9.26 -5.50
C HIS A 5 12.07 10.11 -4.29
N ILE A 6 10.78 10.04 -3.95
CA ILE A 6 10.20 10.73 -2.81
C ILE A 6 10.06 9.74 -1.66
N LEU A 7 10.82 9.95 -0.59
CA LEU A 7 10.74 9.15 0.63
C LEU A 7 9.68 9.75 1.56
N LEU A 8 8.57 9.03 1.71
CA LEU A 8 7.50 9.37 2.63
C LEU A 8 7.72 8.67 3.97
N THR A 9 7.36 9.35 5.06
CA THR A 9 7.21 8.69 6.36
C THR A 9 6.05 7.69 6.32
N ASP A 10 5.95 6.83 7.33
CA ASP A 10 4.82 5.90 7.43
C ASP A 10 3.49 6.64 7.60
N SER A 11 3.48 7.73 8.38
CA SER A 11 2.30 8.60 8.54
C SER A 11 1.86 9.26 7.22
N GLN A 12 2.81 9.78 6.44
CA GLN A 12 2.53 10.37 5.12
C GLN A 12 2.03 9.33 4.12
N SER A 13 2.62 8.14 4.17
CA SER A 13 2.22 7.02 3.31
C SER A 13 0.81 6.54 3.66
N HIS A 14 0.48 6.50 4.94
CA HIS A 14 -0.85 6.14 5.42
C HIS A 14 -1.88 7.20 5.04
N LEU A 15 -1.60 8.49 5.26
CA LEU A 15 -2.46 9.59 4.83
C LEU A 15 -2.72 9.56 3.32
N LEU A 16 -1.68 9.35 2.51
CA LEU A 16 -1.80 9.24 1.06
C LEU A 16 -2.69 8.05 0.65
N ALA A 17 -2.58 6.91 1.34
CA ALA A 17 -3.44 5.76 1.11
C ALA A 17 -4.91 6.06 1.45
N GLU A 18 -5.17 6.74 2.57
CA GLU A 18 -6.53 7.15 2.95
C GLU A 18 -7.15 8.12 1.95
N LEU A 19 -6.36 9.05 1.42
CA LEU A 19 -6.82 10.01 0.40
C LEU A 19 -7.12 9.34 -0.95
N LEU A 20 -6.47 8.22 -1.27
CA LEU A 20 -6.79 7.42 -2.46
C LEU A 20 -8.11 6.67 -2.32
N LEU A 21 -8.48 6.27 -1.11
CA LEU A 21 -9.76 5.60 -0.85
C LEU A 21 -10.92 6.58 -0.93
N ALA A 22 -10.76 7.77 -0.35
CA ALA A 22 -11.75 8.83 -0.43
C ALA A 22 -11.10 10.22 -0.25
N PRO A 23 -11.53 11.25 -1.01
CA PRO A 23 -11.11 12.63 -0.76
C PRO A 23 -11.42 13.05 0.67
N LEU A 24 -10.52 13.80 1.31
CA LEU A 24 -10.73 14.33 2.66
C LEU A 24 -11.41 15.70 2.56
N PRO A 25 -12.58 15.91 3.19
CA PRO A 25 -13.21 17.22 3.22
C PRO A 25 -12.33 18.24 3.93
N VAL A 26 -12.21 19.42 3.35
CA VAL A 26 -11.39 20.50 3.88
C VAL A 26 -12.17 21.80 3.78
N ARG A 27 -12.18 22.57 4.87
CA ARG A 27 -12.67 23.95 4.83
C ARG A 27 -11.58 24.86 4.29
N GLU A 28 -11.96 25.85 3.48
CA GLU A 28 -11.06 26.94 3.13
C GLU A 28 -10.64 27.68 4.41
N GLY A 29 -9.50 27.26 4.97
CA GLY A 29 -8.90 27.84 6.15
C GLY A 29 -8.23 29.16 5.81
N SER A 30 -8.48 30.18 6.62
CA SER A 30 -7.85 31.51 6.47
C SER A 30 -6.33 31.42 6.60
N SER A 31 -5.56 31.93 5.62
CA SER A 31 -4.09 32.21 5.64
C SER A 31 -3.08 31.17 6.19
N ARG A 32 -3.50 30.08 6.84
CA ARG A 32 -2.66 29.07 7.52
C ARG A 32 -2.68 27.70 6.86
N GLY A 33 -3.50 27.49 5.83
CA GLY A 33 -3.56 26.24 5.07
C GLY A 33 -4.92 25.53 5.20
N PRO A 34 -5.04 24.31 4.62
CA PRO A 34 -6.26 23.52 4.65
C PRO A 34 -6.67 23.16 6.09
N GLU A 35 -7.91 23.47 6.47
CA GLU A 35 -8.49 23.07 7.76
C GLU A 35 -9.29 21.77 7.58
N VAL A 36 -8.70 20.66 8.04
CA VAL A 36 -9.37 19.36 8.12
C VAL A 36 -10.20 19.33 9.41
N ASN A 37 -11.36 18.68 9.40
CA ASN A 37 -12.14 18.45 10.63
C ASN A 37 -11.53 17.28 11.43
N GLU A 38 -11.36 17.46 12.75
CA GLU A 38 -10.85 16.42 13.65
C GLU A 38 -11.71 15.13 13.59
N GLU A 39 -13.03 15.27 13.51
CA GLU A 39 -13.95 14.11 13.41
C GLU A 39 -13.72 13.32 12.12
N ASP A 40 -13.44 14.00 11.00
CA ASP A 40 -13.20 13.36 9.71
C ASP A 40 -11.84 12.64 9.69
N SER A 41 -10.82 13.21 10.34
CA SER A 41 -9.53 12.54 10.58
C SER A 41 -9.71 11.29 11.46
N ALA A 42 -10.41 11.43 12.59
CA ALA A 42 -10.60 10.36 13.55
C ALA A 42 -11.40 9.18 12.95
N ALA A 43 -12.40 9.47 12.10
CA ALA A 43 -13.18 8.46 11.40
C ALA A 43 -12.33 7.57 10.46
N ARG A 44 -11.16 8.06 10.02
CA ARG A 44 -10.19 7.33 9.19
C ARG A 44 -9.02 6.76 10.01
N GLY A 45 -9.09 6.83 11.35
CA GLY A 45 -8.00 6.42 12.22
C GLY A 45 -6.75 7.30 12.12
N LEU A 46 -6.88 8.51 11.57
CA LEU A 46 -5.79 9.45 11.42
C LEU A 46 -5.67 10.35 12.65
N ASP A 47 -4.43 10.55 13.11
CA ASP A 47 -4.13 11.57 14.11
C ASP A 47 -4.25 12.97 13.50
N HIS A 48 -5.04 13.84 14.12
CA HIS A 48 -5.42 15.12 13.53
C HIS A 48 -4.22 16.07 13.34
N ASP A 49 -3.40 16.23 14.39
CA ASP A 49 -2.23 17.12 14.34
C ASP A 49 -1.19 16.62 13.33
N THR A 50 -0.92 15.31 13.32
CA THR A 50 -0.04 14.68 12.33
C THR A 50 -0.59 14.85 10.92
N THR A 51 -1.90 14.71 10.74
CA THR A 51 -2.57 14.90 9.44
C THR A 51 -2.33 16.29 8.88
N LEU A 52 -2.50 17.34 9.68
CA LEU A 52 -2.29 18.72 9.21
C LEU A 52 -0.84 18.97 8.77
N VAL A 53 0.12 18.46 9.54
CA VAL A 53 1.55 18.57 9.22
C VAL A 53 1.89 17.82 7.94
N ASP A 54 1.42 16.59 7.81
CA ASP A 54 1.74 15.74 6.67
C ASP A 54 0.99 16.18 5.41
N LEU A 55 -0.25 16.64 5.51
CA LEU A 55 -1.00 17.22 4.40
C LEU A 55 -0.26 18.41 3.78
N SER A 56 0.25 19.31 4.62
CA SER A 56 1.03 20.48 4.18
C SER A 56 2.28 20.05 3.40
N ARG A 57 2.95 18.97 3.84
CA ARG A 57 4.13 18.41 3.15
C ARG A 57 3.77 17.71 1.84
N LEU A 58 2.70 16.92 1.83
CA LEU A 58 2.22 16.24 0.61
C LEU A 58 1.80 17.25 -0.47
N ILE A 59 1.20 18.38 -0.08
CA ILE A 59 0.90 19.50 -1.00
C ILE A 59 2.19 20.11 -1.52
N ALA A 60 3.18 20.36 -0.65
CA ALA A 60 4.48 20.91 -1.06
C ALA A 60 5.24 19.99 -2.03
N PHE A 61 5.06 18.67 -1.91
CA PHE A 61 5.61 17.67 -2.85
C PHE A 61 4.77 17.51 -4.12
N GLY A 62 3.61 18.16 -4.22
CA GLY A 62 2.69 18.03 -5.35
C GLY A 62 2.00 16.66 -5.44
N LEU A 63 1.98 15.89 -4.35
CA LEU A 63 1.37 14.56 -4.31
C LEU A 63 -0.15 14.63 -4.09
N VAL A 64 -0.63 15.73 -3.53
CA VAL A 64 -2.03 16.00 -3.30
C VAL A 64 -2.34 17.45 -3.62
N VAL A 65 -3.59 17.74 -3.96
CA VAL A 65 -4.08 19.07 -4.32
C VAL A 65 -5.36 19.38 -3.55
N HIS A 66 -5.54 20.63 -3.16
CA HIS A 66 -6.81 21.12 -2.63
C HIS A 66 -7.69 21.59 -3.80
N GLU A 67 -8.84 20.93 -3.98
CA GLU A 67 -9.79 21.25 -5.03
C GLU A 67 -11.23 21.09 -4.51
N ALA A 68 -12.07 22.10 -4.78
CA ALA A 68 -13.50 22.11 -4.48
C ALA A 68 -13.86 21.75 -3.01
N GLY A 69 -13.08 22.23 -2.03
CA GLY A 69 -13.32 21.97 -0.61
C GLY A 69 -12.94 20.55 -0.16
N SER A 70 -12.04 19.91 -0.89
CA SER A 70 -11.50 18.60 -0.54
C SER A 70 -10.02 18.51 -0.93
N VAL A 71 -9.31 17.56 -0.34
CA VAL A 71 -7.98 17.18 -0.82
C VAL A 71 -8.08 15.91 -1.63
N GLN A 72 -7.50 15.95 -2.83
CA GLN A 72 -7.42 14.84 -3.77
C GLN A 72 -5.96 14.48 -4.07
N VAL A 73 -5.73 13.21 -4.40
CA VAL A 73 -4.42 12.71 -4.77
C VAL A 73 -4.14 13.00 -6.24
N THR A 74 -2.95 13.50 -6.55
CA THR A 74 -2.53 13.75 -7.93
C THR A 74 -2.06 12.47 -8.62
N ASP A 75 -1.89 12.48 -9.93
CA ASP A 75 -1.27 11.37 -10.66
C ASP A 75 0.13 11.02 -10.13
N LEU A 76 0.89 12.03 -9.69
CA LEU A 76 2.19 11.81 -9.05
C LEU A 76 2.03 11.14 -7.68
N GLY A 77 1.04 11.57 -6.88
CA GLY A 77 0.71 10.90 -5.62
C GLY A 77 0.31 9.44 -5.79
N MET A 78 -0.52 9.14 -6.80
CA MET A 78 -0.87 7.77 -7.17
C MET A 78 0.37 6.95 -7.54
N ALA A 79 1.24 7.52 -8.38
CA ALA A 79 2.45 6.83 -8.83
C ALA A 79 3.39 6.51 -7.64
N VAL A 80 3.62 7.48 -6.74
CA VAL A 80 4.44 7.29 -5.53
C VAL A 80 3.83 6.23 -4.61
N HIS A 81 2.50 6.23 -4.43
CA HIS A 81 1.82 5.21 -3.63
C HIS A 81 2.02 3.81 -4.22
N TYR A 82 1.74 3.61 -5.51
CA TYR A 82 1.83 2.30 -6.13
C TYR A 82 3.29 1.81 -6.31
N GLU A 83 4.26 2.71 -6.45
CA GLU A 83 5.68 2.35 -6.42
C GLU A 83 6.09 1.77 -5.06
N LYS A 84 5.65 2.38 -3.95
CA LYS A 84 5.87 1.83 -2.61
C LYS A 84 5.21 0.45 -2.46
N GLN A 85 3.98 0.29 -2.92
CA GLN A 85 3.26 -1.00 -2.87
C GLN A 85 3.96 -2.09 -3.68
N LEU A 86 4.48 -1.73 -4.86
CA LEU A 86 5.25 -2.65 -5.68
C LEU A 86 6.51 -3.12 -4.95
N GLY A 87 7.26 -2.21 -4.31
CA GLY A 87 8.44 -2.57 -3.53
C GLY A 87 8.13 -3.54 -2.38
N VAL A 88 7.03 -3.30 -1.65
CA VAL A 88 6.56 -4.22 -0.58
C VAL A 88 6.18 -5.58 -1.15
N ALA A 89 5.43 -5.63 -2.25
CA ALA A 89 5.04 -6.87 -2.91
C ALA A 89 6.27 -7.67 -3.40
N GLN A 90 7.26 -6.99 -3.98
CA GLN A 90 8.52 -7.60 -4.40
C GLN A 90 9.31 -8.17 -3.21
N SER A 91 9.36 -7.46 -2.08
CA SER A 91 10.00 -7.97 -0.86
C SER A 91 9.33 -9.25 -0.37
N HIS A 92 7.99 -9.26 -0.28
CA HIS A 92 7.23 -10.44 0.14
C HIS A 92 7.40 -11.63 -0.81
N LEU A 93 7.41 -11.39 -2.13
CA LEU A 93 7.71 -12.44 -3.10
C LEU A 93 9.13 -13.01 -2.90
N GLY A 94 10.10 -12.14 -2.59
CA GLY A 94 11.45 -12.56 -2.20
C GLY A 94 11.48 -13.45 -0.96
N ASP A 95 10.67 -13.14 0.06
CA ASP A 95 10.52 -13.98 1.25
C ASP A 95 9.93 -15.35 0.91
N VAL A 96 8.89 -15.41 0.07
CA VAL A 96 8.29 -16.67 -0.39
C VAL A 96 9.31 -17.55 -1.11
N VAL A 97 10.14 -16.98 -1.99
CA VAL A 97 11.19 -17.72 -2.71
C VAL A 97 12.28 -18.24 -1.75
N ARG A 98 12.69 -17.44 -0.77
CA ARG A 98 13.64 -17.87 0.28
C ARG A 98 13.07 -19.03 1.09
N PHE A 99 11.82 -18.91 1.50
CA PHE A 99 11.13 -19.96 2.25
C PHE A 99 11.00 -21.25 1.42
N ALA A 100 10.55 -21.16 0.16
CA ALA A 100 10.43 -22.32 -0.73
C ALA A 100 11.75 -23.06 -0.89
N THR A 101 12.86 -22.31 -1.04
CA THR A 101 14.21 -22.88 -1.10
C THR A 101 14.61 -23.59 0.19
N ALA A 102 14.30 -23.00 1.35
CA ALA A 102 14.64 -23.59 2.65
C ALA A 102 13.88 -24.91 2.94
N VAL A 103 12.63 -25.03 2.47
CA VAL A 103 11.80 -26.22 2.71
C VAL A 103 11.95 -27.30 1.64
N GLU A 104 12.63 -27.03 0.53
CA GLU A 104 12.72 -27.95 -0.62
C GLU A 104 13.24 -29.35 -0.26
N GLY A 105 14.21 -29.42 0.66
CA GLY A 105 14.77 -30.70 1.10
C GLY A 105 13.80 -31.58 1.89
N SER A 106 12.82 -30.98 2.59
CA SER A 106 11.84 -31.72 3.40
C SER A 106 10.48 -31.83 2.71
N HIS A 107 10.09 -30.83 1.93
CA HIS A 107 8.78 -30.72 1.29
C HIS A 107 8.93 -30.22 -0.17
N PRO A 108 9.45 -31.05 -1.09
CA PRO A 108 9.76 -30.62 -2.46
C PRO A 108 8.51 -30.19 -3.25
N ARG A 109 7.36 -30.84 -3.00
CA ARG A 109 6.09 -30.44 -3.62
C ARG A 109 5.61 -29.07 -3.15
N LEU A 110 5.71 -28.80 -1.85
CA LEU A 110 5.36 -27.50 -1.29
C LEU A 110 6.25 -26.40 -1.88
N ALA A 111 7.56 -26.63 -1.95
CA ALA A 111 8.49 -25.70 -2.58
C ALA A 111 8.12 -25.39 -4.04
N GLN A 112 7.75 -26.42 -4.82
CA GLN A 112 7.31 -26.24 -6.20
C GLN A 112 6.00 -25.46 -6.31
N THR A 113 4.98 -25.80 -5.49
CA THR A 113 3.70 -25.09 -5.48
C THR A 113 3.88 -23.62 -5.11
N LEU A 114 4.73 -23.31 -4.13
CA LEU A 114 5.03 -21.93 -3.74
C LEU A 114 5.72 -21.13 -4.85
N ARG A 115 6.61 -21.77 -5.64
CA ARG A 115 7.25 -21.13 -6.81
C ARG A 115 6.24 -20.82 -7.90
N LEU A 116 5.37 -21.77 -8.24
CA LEU A 116 4.31 -21.56 -9.24
C LEU A 116 3.34 -20.46 -8.79
N LEU A 117 2.98 -20.44 -7.50
CA LEU A 117 2.13 -19.39 -6.93
C LEU A 117 2.81 -18.02 -6.99
N ALA A 118 4.08 -17.92 -6.61
CA ALA A 118 4.85 -16.67 -6.64
C ALA A 118 5.06 -16.14 -8.07
N GLN A 119 5.13 -17.03 -9.07
CA GLN A 119 5.21 -16.67 -10.49
C GLN A 119 3.85 -16.31 -11.09
N GLY A 120 2.75 -16.56 -10.37
CA GLY A 120 1.39 -16.34 -10.88
C GLY A 120 0.91 -17.42 -11.87
N GLU A 121 1.63 -18.54 -11.99
CA GLU A 121 1.27 -19.66 -12.87
C GLU A 121 0.05 -20.42 -12.34
N ILE A 122 -0.18 -20.38 -11.03
CA ILE A 122 -1.36 -20.95 -10.37
C ILE A 122 -1.99 -19.96 -9.40
N SER A 123 -3.29 -20.09 -9.18
CA SER A 123 -3.99 -19.32 -8.15
C SER A 123 -3.76 -19.90 -6.76
N LEU A 124 -3.92 -19.08 -5.72
CA LEU A 124 -3.89 -19.56 -4.32
C LEU A 124 -4.94 -20.64 -4.07
N ARG A 125 -6.14 -20.50 -4.67
CA ARG A 125 -7.20 -21.50 -4.56
C ARG A 125 -6.75 -22.86 -5.13
N THR A 126 -6.09 -22.84 -6.29
CA THR A 126 -5.54 -24.05 -6.92
C THR A 126 -4.49 -24.70 -6.03
N ALA A 127 -3.52 -23.91 -5.55
CA ALA A 127 -2.45 -24.37 -4.68
C ALA A 127 -2.97 -25.07 -3.41
N VAL A 128 -4.00 -24.51 -2.77
CA VAL A 128 -4.61 -25.07 -1.55
C VAL A 128 -5.39 -26.36 -1.85
N THR A 129 -6.11 -26.40 -2.97
CA THR A 129 -6.92 -27.58 -3.34
C THR A 129 -6.03 -28.79 -3.66
N ASP A 130 -4.91 -28.54 -4.35
CA ASP A 130 -3.92 -29.59 -4.66
C ASP A 130 -3.24 -30.12 -3.39
N ALA A 131 -2.94 -29.25 -2.42
CA ALA A 131 -2.36 -29.67 -1.15
C ALA A 131 -3.32 -30.56 -0.34
N VAL A 132 -4.60 -30.20 -0.25
CA VAL A 132 -5.62 -30.99 0.49
C VAL A 132 -5.89 -32.34 -0.18
N SER A 133 -5.87 -32.39 -1.51
CA SER A 133 -6.09 -33.63 -2.27
C SER A 133 -4.96 -34.66 -2.05
N THR A 134 -3.76 -34.19 -1.69
CA THR A 134 -2.62 -35.08 -1.42
C THR A 134 -2.60 -35.69 -0.02
N GLU A 135 -3.29 -35.10 0.97
CA GLU A 135 -3.39 -35.65 2.33
C GLU A 135 -4.43 -36.78 2.46
N GLN A 136 -5.41 -36.85 1.54
CA GLN A 136 -6.45 -37.88 1.55
C GLN A 136 -6.08 -39.17 0.80
N GLY A 137 -4.91 -39.20 0.14
CA GLY A 137 -4.45 -40.33 -0.69
C GLY A 137 -3.21 -41.06 -0.17
N GLY A 138 -2.80 -40.83 1.08
CA GLY A 138 -1.64 -41.45 1.73
C GLY A 138 -1.99 -42.61 2.64
#